data_AF-A0A1V5QFA9-F1
#
_entry.id   AF-A0A1V5QFA9-F1
#
_cell.length_a   1.000
_cell.length_b   1.000
_cell.length_c   1.000
_cell.angle_alpha   90.00
_cell.angle_beta   90.00
_cell.angle_gamma   90.00
#
_symmetry.space_group_name_H-M   'P 1'
#
loop_
_entity.id
_entity.type
_entity.pdbx_description
1 polymer ?
#
loop_
_entity_poly.entity_id
_entity_poly.type
_entity_poly.pdbx_seq_one_letter_code
_entity_poly.pdbx_strand_id
1 'polypeptide(L)'
;MRERHLQFEWPYSKEHFKDRYTRQHRNRLCSTIVAHMSKDGLMFIHPTQVRSLTPREAARIQSFPDWFEFPVAFTHQFRLIGNAVPPLLGEAVGHAVRCYLADARRAAVRKGKLRPLPRDERQAVEWLLPLLGAVSNNTLGRLSDPEFKRGWFSIGFIHSRLHPDSAAENGKRQLAGQTEMPLVARLAPDAISPVFAQSGWPVKLVPVAKEALRRFDSGLLREEEFYCSDAQMAGARRLKNGGQA
;
A
#
# COMPACT_ATOMS: atom_id res chain seq x y z
N MET A 1 -34.15 -47.46 44.49
CA MET A 1 -33.13 -46.58 43.87
C MET A 1 -33.40 -46.54 42.37
N ARG A 2 -33.61 -45.36 41.77
CA ARG A 2 -33.75 -45.24 40.31
C ARG A 2 -32.37 -44.95 39.72
N GLU A 3 -31.77 -45.94 39.06
CA GLU A 3 -30.57 -45.76 38.24
C GLU A 3 -30.92 -44.82 37.08
N ARG A 4 -30.60 -43.54 37.24
CA ARG A 4 -30.59 -42.58 36.14
C ARG A 4 -29.36 -42.86 35.30
N HIS A 5 -29.51 -43.75 34.33
CA HIS A 5 -28.60 -43.90 33.20
C HIS A 5 -28.59 -42.55 32.46
N LEU A 6 -27.61 -41.69 32.76
CA LEU A 6 -27.30 -40.52 31.95
C LEU A 6 -26.72 -41.04 30.63
N GLN A 7 -27.59 -41.34 29.66
CA GLN A 7 -27.12 -41.51 28.29
C GLN A 7 -26.57 -40.17 27.82
N PHE A 8 -25.27 -40.13 27.60
CA PHE A 8 -24.59 -38.96 27.07
C PHE A 8 -24.89 -38.89 25.56
N GLU A 9 -26.02 -38.29 25.20
CA GLU A 9 -26.37 -38.06 23.80
C GLU A 9 -25.36 -37.10 23.19
N TRP A 10 -24.67 -37.55 22.14
CA TRP A 10 -23.78 -36.73 21.33
C TRP A 10 -24.63 -35.85 20.41
N PRO A 11 -24.67 -34.50 20.59
CA PRO A 11 -25.50 -33.65 19.74
C PRO A 11 -24.95 -33.48 18.32
N TYR A 12 -23.76 -34.02 18.03
CA TYR A 12 -23.08 -33.91 16.74
C TYR A 12 -22.72 -35.29 16.20
N SER A 13 -23.03 -35.53 14.92
CA SER A 13 -22.61 -36.74 14.22
C SER A 13 -21.08 -36.79 14.10
N LYS A 14 -20.48 -37.88 14.58
CA LYS A 14 -19.02 -38.12 14.43
C LYS A 14 -18.59 -38.38 12.99
N GLU A 15 -19.53 -38.70 12.11
CA GLU A 15 -19.26 -38.89 10.69
C GLU A 15 -18.98 -37.56 9.98
N HIS A 16 -19.74 -36.52 10.33
CA HIS A 16 -19.63 -35.19 9.73
C HIS A 16 -18.71 -34.25 10.51
N PHE A 17 -18.61 -34.38 11.84
CA PHE A 17 -17.85 -33.48 12.72
C PHE A 17 -16.75 -34.24 13.47
N LYS A 18 -15.74 -34.70 12.72
CA LYS A 18 -14.66 -35.56 13.21
C LYS A 18 -13.79 -34.88 14.28
N ASP A 19 -13.69 -33.57 14.24
CA ASP A 19 -12.78 -32.74 15.03
C ASP A 19 -13.49 -31.78 16.00
N ARG A 20 -14.83 -31.87 16.10
CA ARG A 20 -15.65 -31.00 16.98
C ARG A 20 -15.19 -30.99 18.43
N TYR A 21 -14.75 -32.15 18.93
CA TYR A 21 -14.19 -32.33 20.27
C TYR A 21 -12.75 -32.81 20.13
N THR A 22 -11.83 -31.85 20.07
CA THR A 22 -10.42 -32.15 19.87
C THR A 22 -9.62 -31.78 21.11
N ARG A 23 -8.95 -32.78 21.68
CA ARG A 23 -7.95 -32.60 22.72
C ARG A 23 -6.62 -32.27 22.06
N GLN A 24 -6.08 -31.12 22.43
CA GLN A 24 -4.78 -30.67 21.95
C GLN A 24 -3.67 -31.56 22.50
N HIS A 25 -2.60 -31.72 21.73
CA HIS A 25 -1.50 -32.60 22.09
C HIS A 25 -0.35 -31.81 22.71
N ARG A 26 0.30 -32.35 23.75
CA ARG A 26 1.37 -31.64 24.48
C ARG A 26 2.64 -31.42 23.64
N ASN A 27 2.97 -32.40 22.79
CA ASN A 27 4.23 -32.43 22.04
C ASN A 27 4.05 -32.30 20.53
N ARG A 28 2.87 -31.86 20.07
CA ARG A 28 2.62 -31.60 18.64
C ARG A 28 2.08 -30.19 18.50
N LEU A 29 2.08 -29.70 17.26
CA LEU A 29 1.49 -28.40 16.95
C LEU A 29 0.03 -28.36 17.38
N CYS A 30 -0.36 -27.22 17.95
CA CYS A 30 -1.75 -26.94 18.26
C CYS A 30 -2.52 -26.70 16.95
N SER A 31 -3.83 -26.99 16.96
CA SER A 31 -4.74 -26.48 15.95
C SER A 31 -4.65 -24.95 15.86
N THR A 32 -4.89 -24.39 14.68
CA THR A 32 -4.88 -22.93 14.48
C THR A 32 -5.86 -22.25 15.43
N ILE A 33 -5.37 -21.32 16.24
CA ILE A 33 -6.20 -20.54 17.16
C ILE A 33 -7.13 -19.64 16.34
N VAL A 34 -8.44 -19.81 16.51
CA VAL A 34 -9.47 -19.06 15.77
C VAL A 34 -10.26 -18.13 16.69
N ALA A 35 -10.75 -17.02 16.15
CA ALA A 35 -11.58 -16.09 16.90
C ALA A 35 -12.89 -16.71 17.41
N HIS A 36 -13.37 -17.78 16.77
CA HIS A 36 -14.56 -18.53 17.17
C HIS A 36 -14.42 -19.21 18.55
N MET A 37 -13.21 -19.33 19.10
CA MET A 37 -12.99 -19.79 20.48
C MET A 37 -13.76 -18.96 21.53
N SER A 38 -14.16 -17.73 21.17
CA SER A 38 -15.08 -16.90 21.94
C SER A 38 -16.49 -17.51 22.12
N LYS A 39 -16.93 -18.40 21.24
CA LYS A 39 -18.25 -19.05 21.30
C LYS A 39 -18.15 -20.50 21.75
N ASP A 40 -17.24 -21.28 21.17
CA ASP A 40 -17.00 -22.66 21.56
C ASP A 40 -15.50 -23.01 21.61
N GLY A 41 -15.10 -23.72 22.67
CA GLY A 41 -13.71 -24.14 22.87
C GLY A 41 -13.47 -25.61 22.59
N LEU A 42 -14.41 -26.29 21.93
CA LEU A 42 -14.49 -27.75 21.91
C LEU A 42 -13.42 -28.39 21.02
N MET A 43 -12.95 -27.67 20.01
CA MET A 43 -11.77 -28.04 19.24
C MET A 43 -10.45 -27.81 20.00
N PHE A 44 -10.49 -27.12 21.14
CA PHE A 44 -9.30 -26.66 21.87
C PHE A 44 -9.34 -27.15 23.31
N ILE A 45 -9.59 -28.44 23.52
CA ILE A 45 -9.56 -29.05 24.85
C ILE A 45 -8.11 -29.19 25.33
N HIS A 46 -7.85 -28.80 26.57
CA HIS A 46 -6.53 -28.84 27.19
C HIS A 46 -5.95 -30.28 27.20
N PRO A 47 -4.64 -30.48 26.95
CA PRO A 47 -4.05 -31.82 26.82
C PRO A 47 -4.29 -32.75 28.03
N THR A 48 -4.28 -32.19 29.24
CA THR A 48 -4.39 -32.97 30.49
C THR A 48 -5.60 -32.62 31.35
N GLN A 49 -6.35 -31.56 31.03
CA GLN A 49 -7.43 -31.04 31.89
C GLN A 49 -8.75 -31.12 31.15
N VAL A 50 -9.85 -31.37 31.87
CA VAL A 50 -11.21 -31.48 31.29
C VAL A 50 -11.82 -30.08 31.10
N ARG A 51 -11.16 -29.25 30.30
CA ARG A 51 -11.61 -27.89 29.95
C ARG A 51 -11.01 -27.45 28.60
N SER A 52 -11.57 -26.40 28.01
CA SER A 52 -10.95 -25.71 26.87
C SER A 52 -9.71 -24.92 27.29
N LEU A 53 -8.87 -24.53 26.34
CA LEU A 53 -7.77 -23.59 26.55
C LEU A 53 -8.29 -22.25 27.10
N THR A 54 -7.53 -21.67 28.02
CA THR A 54 -7.75 -20.31 28.52
C THR A 54 -7.29 -19.27 27.50
N PRO A 55 -7.71 -17.99 27.61
CA PRO A 55 -7.17 -16.92 26.77
C PRO A 55 -5.65 -16.82 26.86
N ARG A 56 -5.07 -17.01 28.05
CA ARG A 56 -3.60 -16.95 28.22
C ARG A 56 -2.89 -18.09 27.50
N GLU A 57 -3.44 -19.31 27.52
CA GLU A 57 -2.86 -20.44 26.78
C GLU A 57 -2.96 -20.23 25.26
N ALA A 58 -4.12 -19.75 24.77
CA ALA A 58 -4.29 -19.40 23.37
C ALA A 58 -3.35 -18.27 22.93
N ALA A 59 -3.15 -17.25 23.78
CA ALA A 59 -2.23 -16.16 23.53
C ALA A 59 -0.77 -16.65 23.43
N ARG A 60 -0.34 -17.55 24.32
CA ARG A 60 1.01 -18.15 24.25
C ARG A 60 1.22 -18.96 22.97
N ILE A 61 0.21 -19.71 22.53
CA ILE A 61 0.26 -20.44 21.25
C ILE A 61 0.40 -19.45 20.08
N GLN A 62 -0.29 -18.31 20.15
CA GLN A 62 -0.12 -17.19 19.21
C GLN A 62 1.15 -16.36 19.48
N SER A 63 2.09 -16.84 20.31
CA SER A 63 3.37 -16.18 20.63
C SER A 63 3.26 -14.80 21.31
N PHE A 64 2.11 -14.49 21.92
CA PHE A 64 2.02 -13.31 22.77
C PHE A 64 2.89 -13.47 24.01
N PRO A 65 3.64 -12.42 24.39
CA PRO A 65 4.38 -12.45 25.63
C PRO A 65 3.43 -12.44 26.82
N ASP A 66 3.84 -13.07 27.92
CA ASP A 66 3.00 -13.25 29.10
C ASP A 66 2.60 -11.93 29.79
N TRP A 67 3.42 -10.89 29.63
CA TRP A 67 3.13 -9.55 30.14
C TRP A 67 2.09 -8.80 29.30
N PHE A 68 1.71 -9.30 28.11
CA PHE A 68 0.72 -8.62 27.28
C PHE A 68 -0.68 -8.80 27.88
N GLU A 69 -1.35 -7.67 28.11
CA GLU A 69 -2.70 -7.62 28.68
C GLU A 69 -3.74 -7.35 27.58
N PHE A 70 -4.88 -8.04 27.68
CA PHE A 70 -6.04 -7.81 26.81
C PHE A 70 -7.12 -7.10 27.63
N PRO A 71 -7.27 -5.76 27.52
CA PRO A 71 -8.17 -4.97 28.35
C PRO A 71 -9.63 -5.05 27.86
N VAL A 72 -10.12 -6.28 27.66
CA VAL A 72 -11.49 -6.57 27.24
C VAL A 72 -12.04 -7.74 28.05
N ALA A 73 -13.37 -7.89 28.02
CA ALA A 73 -14.06 -9.00 28.67
C ALA A 73 -13.47 -10.36 28.22
N PHE A 74 -13.42 -11.32 29.15
CA PHE A 74 -12.79 -12.63 28.98
C PHE A 74 -13.07 -13.29 27.62
N THR A 75 -14.36 -13.36 27.22
CA THR A 75 -14.79 -13.96 25.95
C THR A 75 -14.27 -13.20 24.73
N HIS A 76 -14.19 -11.87 24.80
CA HIS A 76 -13.68 -11.02 23.71
C HIS A 76 -12.16 -11.15 23.53
N GLN A 77 -11.43 -11.57 24.56
CA GLN A 77 -9.99 -11.80 24.46
C GLN A 77 -9.69 -12.88 23.40
N PHE A 78 -10.47 -13.98 23.36
CA PHE A 78 -10.32 -15.00 22.33
C PHE A 78 -10.49 -14.46 20.91
N ARG A 79 -11.42 -13.51 20.71
CA ARG A 79 -11.62 -12.87 19.41
C ARG A 79 -10.43 -12.02 19.00
N LEU A 80 -9.83 -11.27 19.94
CA LEU A 80 -8.60 -10.51 19.67
C LEU A 80 -7.44 -11.45 19.36
N ILE A 81 -7.23 -12.48 20.17
CA ILE A 81 -6.14 -13.45 20.03
C ILE A 81 -6.24 -14.22 18.70
N GLY A 82 -7.44 -14.69 18.34
CA GLY A 82 -7.66 -15.47 17.12
C GLY A 82 -7.57 -14.66 15.83
N ASN A 83 -7.86 -13.36 15.87
CA ASN A 83 -7.72 -12.47 14.71
C ASN A 83 -6.33 -11.83 14.61
N ALA A 84 -5.52 -11.91 15.66
CA ALA A 84 -4.20 -11.31 15.66
C ALA A 84 -3.22 -12.09 14.79
N VAL A 85 -2.27 -11.36 14.22
CA VAL A 85 -1.04 -11.94 13.68
C VAL A 85 -0.13 -12.28 14.87
N PRO A 86 0.45 -13.50 14.93
CA PRO A 86 1.37 -13.87 16.00
C PRO A 86 2.54 -12.88 16.13
N PRO A 87 2.88 -12.36 17.32
CA PRO A 87 3.95 -11.37 17.48
C PRO A 87 5.32 -11.80 16.95
N LEU A 88 5.74 -13.06 17.12
CA LEU A 88 7.02 -13.52 16.58
C LEU A 88 7.05 -13.52 15.04
N LEU A 89 5.91 -13.78 14.40
CA LEU A 89 5.79 -13.64 12.94
C LEU A 89 5.89 -12.16 12.53
N GLY A 90 5.19 -11.28 13.25
CA GLY A 90 5.27 -9.84 13.05
C GLY A 90 6.69 -9.29 13.20
N GLU A 91 7.43 -9.77 14.20
CA GLU A 91 8.84 -9.42 14.43
C GLU A 91 9.73 -9.85 13.25
N ALA A 92 9.60 -11.10 12.79
CA ALA A 92 10.38 -11.61 11.67
C ALA A 92 10.16 -10.79 10.38
N VAL A 93 8.90 -10.47 10.07
CA VAL A 93 8.56 -9.61 8.92
C VAL A 93 9.11 -8.20 9.12
N GLY A 94 8.96 -7.63 10.32
CA GLY A 94 9.49 -6.30 10.66
C GLY A 94 11.00 -6.23 10.49
N HIS A 95 11.73 -7.28 10.87
CA HIS A 95 13.17 -7.39 10.66
C HIS A 95 13.53 -7.37 9.17
N ALA A 96 12.85 -8.18 8.36
CA ALA A 96 13.08 -8.24 6.91
C ALA A 96 12.83 -6.88 6.24
N VAL A 97 11.72 -6.21 6.58
CA VAL A 97 11.40 -4.87 6.07
C VAL A 97 12.47 -3.85 6.51
N ARG A 98 12.92 -3.89 7.76
CA ARG A 98 13.97 -3.00 8.27
C ARG A 98 15.26 -3.16 7.49
N CYS A 99 15.69 -4.39 7.23
CA CYS A 99 16.88 -4.69 6.41
C CYS A 99 16.73 -4.13 5.00
N TYR A 100 15.61 -4.42 4.33
CA TYR A 100 15.33 -3.92 2.99
C TYR A 100 15.39 -2.38 2.92
N LEU A 101 14.75 -1.68 3.87
CA LEU A 101 14.76 -0.21 3.90
C LEU A 101 16.15 0.37 4.18
N ALA A 102 16.97 -0.30 5.00
CA ALA A 102 18.34 0.12 5.24
C ALA A 102 19.20 0.02 3.97
N ASP A 103 19.04 -1.07 3.21
CA ASP A 103 19.75 -1.29 1.95
C ASP A 103 19.25 -0.35 0.85
N ALA A 104 17.92 -0.17 0.74
CA ALA A 104 17.31 0.77 -0.19
C ALA A 104 17.78 2.21 0.06
N ARG A 105 17.89 2.63 1.33
CA ARG A 105 18.45 3.95 1.69
C ARG A 105 19.90 4.10 1.22
N ARG A 106 20.74 3.08 1.43
CA ARG A 106 22.14 3.10 0.97
C ARG A 106 22.23 3.16 -0.56
N ALA A 107 21.39 2.40 -1.26
CA ALA A 107 21.31 2.43 -2.71
C ALA A 107 20.83 3.79 -3.23
N ALA A 108 19.81 4.40 -2.61
CA ALA A 108 19.31 5.71 -2.97
C ALA A 108 20.38 6.81 -2.79
N VAL A 109 21.17 6.76 -1.71
CA VAL A 109 22.31 7.67 -1.52
C VAL A 109 23.33 7.54 -2.67
N ARG A 110 23.53 6.32 -3.20
CA ARG A 110 24.46 6.06 -4.32
C ARG A 110 23.91 6.48 -5.68
N LYS A 111 22.61 6.31 -5.94
CA LYS A 111 21.99 6.61 -7.24
C LYS A 111 21.96 8.12 -7.57
N GLY A 112 22.18 8.99 -6.57
CA GLY A 112 22.16 10.43 -6.75
C GLY A 112 20.75 10.97 -7.04
N LYS A 113 20.59 12.30 -7.01
CA LYS A 113 19.31 12.93 -7.34
C LYS A 113 19.12 13.01 -8.85
N LEU A 114 17.87 12.84 -9.29
CA LEU A 114 17.44 13.15 -10.65
C LEU A 114 17.89 14.56 -11.04
N ARG A 115 18.52 14.69 -12.21
CA ARG A 115 18.89 15.98 -12.79
C ARG A 115 18.69 15.96 -14.31
N PRO A 116 18.26 17.09 -14.91
CA PRO A 116 17.95 18.36 -14.26
C PRO A 116 16.52 18.37 -13.65
N LEU A 117 16.30 19.16 -12.60
CA LEU A 117 14.95 19.41 -12.03
C LEU A 117 14.59 20.89 -12.22
N PRO A 118 13.30 21.23 -12.44
CA PRO A 118 12.88 22.62 -12.45
C PRO A 118 13.18 23.30 -11.12
N ARG A 119 13.77 24.50 -11.16
CA ARG A 119 14.05 25.31 -9.96
C ARG A 119 12.79 25.97 -9.42
N ASP A 120 11.92 26.38 -10.33
CA ASP A 120 10.69 27.08 -10.03
C ASP A 120 9.59 26.75 -11.05
N GLU A 121 8.40 27.29 -10.81
CA GLU A 121 7.23 27.15 -11.67
C GLU A 121 7.45 27.72 -13.08
N ARG A 122 8.21 28.81 -13.21
CA ARG A 122 8.49 29.42 -14.52
C ARG A 122 9.30 28.47 -15.39
N GLN A 123 10.38 27.91 -14.84
CA GLN A 123 11.21 26.94 -15.52
C GLN A 123 10.44 25.64 -15.81
N ALA A 124 9.56 25.21 -14.89
CA ALA A 124 8.72 24.04 -15.12
C ALA A 124 7.81 24.24 -16.35
N VAL A 125 7.17 25.41 -16.48
CA VAL A 125 6.36 25.77 -17.64
C VAL A 125 7.21 25.85 -18.90
N GLU A 126 8.36 26.53 -18.87
CA GLU A 126 9.26 26.64 -20.03
C GLU A 126 9.67 25.27 -20.59
N TRP A 127 9.92 24.29 -19.72
CA TRP A 127 10.25 22.92 -20.13
C TRP A 127 9.04 22.10 -20.58
N LEU A 128 7.84 22.45 -20.11
CA LEU A 128 6.60 21.76 -20.46
C LEU A 128 6.07 22.19 -21.84
N LEU A 129 6.29 23.44 -22.25
CA LEU A 129 5.74 23.98 -23.50
C LEU A 129 6.16 23.18 -24.76
N PRO A 130 7.44 22.81 -24.98
CA PRO A 130 7.83 21.97 -26.12
C PRO A 130 7.12 20.62 -26.13
N LEU A 131 6.90 20.05 -24.94
CA LEU A 131 6.23 18.77 -24.77
C LEU A 131 4.74 18.86 -25.16
N LEU A 132 4.04 19.90 -24.71
CA LEU A 132 2.65 20.18 -25.11
C LEU A 132 2.52 20.46 -26.61
N GLY A 133 3.49 21.15 -27.19
CA GLY A 133 3.59 21.34 -28.64
C GLY A 133 3.73 20.01 -29.38
N ALA A 134 4.59 19.11 -28.87
CA ALA A 134 4.78 17.78 -29.45
C ALA A 134 3.56 16.87 -29.29
N VAL A 135 2.80 16.97 -28.19
CA VAL A 135 1.48 16.30 -28.06
C VAL A 135 0.55 16.77 -29.18
N SER A 136 0.45 18.09 -29.37
CA SER A 136 -0.48 18.69 -30.31
C SER A 136 -0.12 18.38 -31.77
N ASN A 137 1.18 18.25 -32.06
CA ASN A 137 1.71 17.91 -33.38
C ASN A 137 1.89 16.40 -33.60
N ASN A 138 1.57 15.56 -32.62
CA ASN A 138 1.80 14.12 -32.64
C ASN A 138 3.27 13.72 -32.94
N THR A 139 4.23 14.47 -32.39
CA THR A 139 5.68 14.29 -32.59
C THR A 139 6.42 13.84 -31.33
N LEU A 140 5.73 13.40 -30.28
CA LEU A 140 6.33 12.97 -29.00
C LEU A 140 7.45 11.93 -29.16
N GLY A 141 7.27 10.94 -30.02
CA GLY A 141 8.30 9.91 -30.26
C GLY A 141 9.57 10.42 -30.94
N ARG A 142 9.55 11.64 -31.52
CA ARG A 142 10.70 12.27 -32.17
C ARG A 142 11.52 13.16 -31.24
N LEU A 143 11.00 13.47 -30.04
CA LEU A 143 11.71 14.27 -29.06
C LEU A 143 12.95 13.53 -28.57
N SER A 144 14.06 14.26 -28.43
CA SER A 144 15.27 13.70 -27.81
C SER A 144 14.99 13.33 -26.35
N ASP A 145 15.72 12.34 -25.81
CA ASP A 145 15.57 11.93 -24.41
C ASP A 145 15.75 13.09 -23.42
N PRO A 146 16.73 14.00 -23.56
CA PRO A 146 16.88 15.12 -22.64
C PRO A 146 15.69 16.09 -22.67
N GLU A 147 15.11 16.35 -23.84
CA GLU A 147 13.94 17.22 -23.99
C GLU A 147 12.70 16.58 -23.39
N PHE A 148 12.47 15.30 -23.68
CA PHE A 148 11.37 14.55 -23.11
C PHE A 148 11.47 14.50 -21.58
N LYS A 149 12.65 14.18 -21.04
CA LYS A 149 12.91 14.11 -19.59
C LYS A 149 12.63 15.45 -18.91
N ARG A 150 13.07 16.58 -19.48
CA ARG A 150 12.76 17.92 -18.92
C ARG A 150 11.26 18.16 -18.82
N GLY A 151 10.51 17.90 -19.90
CA GLY A 151 9.06 18.06 -19.90
C GLY A 151 8.37 17.09 -18.93
N TRP A 152 8.79 15.82 -18.91
CA TRP A 152 8.25 14.79 -18.02
C TRP A 152 8.47 15.13 -16.54
N PHE A 153 9.67 15.56 -16.17
CA PHE A 153 9.97 15.97 -14.80
C PHE A 153 9.21 17.24 -14.40
N SER A 154 8.95 18.16 -15.33
CA SER A 154 8.06 19.30 -15.08
C SER A 154 6.63 18.87 -14.77
N ILE A 155 6.10 17.83 -15.41
CA ILE A 155 4.77 17.27 -15.06
C ILE A 155 4.79 16.77 -13.61
N GLY A 156 5.80 15.97 -13.23
CA GLY A 156 5.94 15.49 -11.85
C GLY A 156 6.09 16.64 -10.83
N PHE A 157 6.79 17.72 -11.20
CA PHE A 157 6.97 18.91 -10.37
C PHE A 157 5.66 19.69 -10.18
N ILE A 158 4.88 19.88 -11.24
CA ILE A 158 3.60 20.60 -11.19
C ILE A 158 2.53 19.75 -10.50
N HIS A 159 2.48 18.46 -10.83
CA HIS A 159 1.49 17.51 -10.34
C HIS A 159 2.11 16.53 -9.35
N SER A 160 2.53 17.04 -8.19
CA SER A 160 3.28 16.26 -7.20
C SER A 160 2.56 15.04 -6.60
N ARG A 161 1.25 14.91 -6.85
CA ARG A 161 0.42 13.77 -6.39
C ARG A 161 0.04 12.81 -7.52
N LEU A 162 0.48 13.09 -8.74
CA LEU A 162 0.08 12.34 -9.93
C LEU A 162 1.03 11.18 -10.19
N HIS A 163 0.50 9.96 -10.21
CA HIS A 163 1.29 8.75 -10.44
C HIS A 163 1.31 8.38 -11.93
N PRO A 164 2.47 8.05 -12.53
CA PRO A 164 2.58 7.64 -13.94
C PRO A 164 1.62 6.52 -14.35
N ASP A 165 1.57 5.44 -13.56
CA ASP A 165 0.76 4.26 -13.90
C ASP A 165 -0.75 4.55 -13.93
N SER A 166 -1.21 5.53 -13.15
CA SER A 166 -2.63 5.90 -13.11
C SER A 166 -3.12 6.47 -14.44
N ALA A 167 -2.24 6.88 -15.35
CA ALA A 167 -2.62 7.33 -16.68
C ALA A 167 -3.28 6.24 -17.54
N ALA A 168 -3.10 4.97 -17.19
CA ALA A 168 -3.78 3.85 -17.85
C ALA A 168 -5.24 3.67 -17.37
N GLU A 169 -5.57 4.18 -16.18
CA GLU A 169 -6.83 3.92 -15.46
C GLU A 169 -7.70 5.19 -15.30
N ASN A 170 -7.78 5.99 -16.36
CA ASN A 170 -8.43 7.31 -16.34
C ASN A 170 -9.97 7.27 -16.16
N GLY A 171 -10.63 6.20 -16.59
CA GLY A 171 -12.08 6.17 -16.74
C GLY A 171 -12.59 7.14 -17.83
N LYS A 172 -13.88 7.49 -17.77
CA LYS A 172 -14.54 8.37 -18.77
C LYS A 172 -14.93 9.75 -18.24
N ARG A 173 -15.06 9.90 -16.91
CA ARG A 173 -15.55 11.12 -16.27
C ARG A 173 -14.43 12.15 -16.16
N GLN A 174 -14.70 13.38 -16.61
CA GLN A 174 -13.77 14.50 -16.54
C GLN A 174 -14.30 15.59 -15.61
N LEU A 175 -13.38 16.32 -14.96
CA LEU A 175 -13.66 17.41 -14.03
C LEU A 175 -12.78 18.61 -14.40
N ALA A 176 -13.17 19.79 -13.91
CA ALA A 176 -12.30 20.97 -13.97
C ALA A 176 -11.05 20.71 -13.12
N GLY A 177 -9.88 20.91 -13.71
CA GLY A 177 -8.61 20.82 -13.01
C GLY A 177 -8.41 21.97 -12.03
N GLN A 178 -7.71 21.70 -10.93
CA GLN A 178 -7.33 22.70 -9.94
C GLN A 178 -5.82 22.65 -9.73
N THR A 179 -5.21 23.83 -9.57
CA THR A 179 -3.80 23.94 -9.20
C THR A 179 -3.60 25.15 -8.31
N GLU A 180 -2.60 25.07 -7.42
CA GLU A 180 -2.11 26.17 -6.60
C GLU A 180 -0.98 26.95 -7.31
N MET A 181 -0.83 26.76 -8.64
CA MET A 181 0.23 27.33 -9.47
C MET A 181 -0.35 28.33 -10.51
N PRO A 182 -0.46 29.64 -10.18
CA PRO A 182 -1.10 30.64 -11.03
C PRO A 182 -0.40 30.85 -12.38
N LEU A 183 0.92 30.71 -12.44
CA LEU A 183 1.68 30.88 -13.67
C LEU A 183 1.44 29.71 -14.62
N VAL A 184 1.35 28.48 -14.10
CA VAL A 184 0.97 27.30 -14.91
C VAL A 184 -0.46 27.46 -15.41
N ALA A 185 -1.39 27.89 -14.54
CA ALA A 185 -2.79 28.12 -14.94
C ALA A 185 -2.91 29.15 -16.06
N ARG A 186 -2.08 30.20 -16.04
CA ARG A 186 -2.08 31.25 -17.06
C ARG A 186 -1.39 30.84 -18.36
N LEU A 187 -0.25 30.17 -18.29
CA LEU A 187 0.61 29.92 -19.46
C LEU A 187 0.40 28.54 -20.10
N ALA A 188 -0.09 27.57 -19.34
CA ALA A 188 -0.33 26.19 -19.79
C ALA A 188 -1.62 25.62 -19.17
N PRO A 189 -2.80 26.22 -19.42
CA PRO A 189 -4.07 25.77 -18.83
C PRO A 189 -4.41 24.32 -19.18
N ASP A 190 -4.08 23.88 -20.40
CA ASP A 190 -4.24 22.51 -20.88
C ASP A 190 -3.46 21.48 -20.05
N ALA A 191 -2.38 21.90 -19.39
CA ALA A 191 -1.61 21.03 -18.51
C ALA A 191 -2.27 20.81 -17.14
N ILE A 192 -3.37 21.51 -16.84
CA ILE A 192 -4.07 21.44 -15.56
C ILE A 192 -5.50 20.95 -15.77
N SER A 193 -6.18 21.38 -16.82
CA SER A 193 -7.62 21.17 -16.99
C SER A 193 -7.98 20.88 -18.46
N PRO A 194 -8.99 20.02 -18.74
CA PRO A 194 -9.71 19.16 -17.79
C PRO A 194 -8.85 17.98 -17.29
N VAL A 195 -9.26 17.41 -16.15
CA VAL A 195 -8.63 16.20 -15.57
C VAL A 195 -9.60 15.02 -15.54
N PHE A 196 -9.07 13.80 -15.59
CA PHE A 196 -9.84 12.59 -15.32
C PHE A 196 -10.17 12.45 -13.83
N ALA A 197 -11.43 12.16 -13.51
CA ALA A 197 -11.90 12.08 -12.12
C ALA A 197 -11.26 10.93 -11.33
N GLN A 198 -10.94 9.82 -12.01
CA GLN A 198 -10.42 8.61 -11.38
C GLN A 198 -8.90 8.70 -11.14
N SER A 199 -8.16 9.13 -12.14
CA SER A 199 -6.69 9.14 -12.09
C SER A 199 -6.09 10.50 -11.72
N GLY A 200 -6.86 11.58 -11.82
CA GLY A 200 -6.39 12.96 -11.65
C GLY A 200 -5.55 13.49 -12.83
N TRP A 201 -5.35 12.70 -13.89
CA TRP A 201 -4.50 13.09 -15.02
C TRP A 201 -5.15 14.21 -15.86
N PRO A 202 -4.42 15.29 -16.17
CA PRO A 202 -4.82 16.24 -17.21
C PRO A 202 -4.96 15.52 -18.54
N VAL A 203 -6.09 15.69 -19.21
CA VAL A 203 -6.46 14.92 -20.41
C VAL A 203 -5.40 15.09 -21.52
N LYS A 204 -4.90 16.31 -21.70
CA LYS A 204 -3.85 16.65 -22.68
C LYS A 204 -2.48 16.01 -22.37
N LEU A 205 -2.22 15.60 -21.14
CA LEU A 205 -0.94 15.00 -20.73
C LEU A 205 -0.94 13.47 -20.78
N VAL A 206 -2.08 12.80 -20.95
CA VAL A 206 -2.15 11.33 -21.05
C VAL A 206 -1.28 10.76 -22.18
N PRO A 207 -1.21 11.36 -23.39
CA PRO A 207 -0.29 10.88 -24.43
C PRO A 207 1.18 10.91 -24.00
N VAL A 208 1.56 11.89 -23.17
CA VAL A 208 2.92 11.98 -22.62
C VAL A 208 3.19 10.81 -21.67
N ALA A 209 2.24 10.47 -20.80
CA ALA A 209 2.39 9.33 -19.88
C ALA A 209 2.53 8.00 -20.63
N LYS A 210 1.78 7.82 -21.72
CA LYS A 210 1.90 6.64 -22.59
C LYS A 210 3.28 6.57 -23.25
N GLU A 211 3.80 7.72 -23.72
CA GLU A 211 5.15 7.78 -24.27
C GLU A 211 6.22 7.53 -23.20
N ALA A 212 6.04 8.02 -21.97
CA ALA A 212 6.93 7.73 -20.85
C ALA A 212 6.98 6.23 -20.55
N LEU A 213 5.82 5.57 -20.51
CA LEU A 213 5.73 4.11 -20.30
C LEU A 213 6.43 3.35 -21.43
N ARG A 214 6.18 3.73 -22.69
CA ARG A 214 6.87 3.14 -23.85
C ARG A 214 8.40 3.28 -23.76
N ARG A 215 8.90 4.45 -23.35
CA ARG A 215 10.34 4.68 -23.16
C ARG A 215 10.90 3.91 -21.97
N PHE A 216 10.13 3.71 -20.90
CA PHE A 216 10.50 2.87 -19.76
C PHE A 216 10.60 1.39 -20.17
N ASP A 217 9.58 0.85 -20.83
CA ASP A 217 9.53 -0.54 -21.29
C ASP A 217 10.65 -0.88 -22.29
N SER A 218 11.10 0.11 -23.06
CA SER A 218 12.24 -0.02 -24.01
C SER A 218 13.61 0.25 -23.38
N GLY A 219 13.68 0.58 -22.10
CA GLY A 219 14.92 0.87 -21.38
C GLY A 219 15.55 2.24 -21.65
N LEU A 220 14.85 3.14 -22.36
CA LEU A 220 15.29 4.52 -22.61
C LEU A 220 15.11 5.43 -21.38
N LEU A 221 14.12 5.11 -20.53
CA LEU A 221 13.96 5.70 -19.20
C LEU A 221 14.31 4.69 -18.12
N ARG A 222 15.11 5.13 -17.15
CA ARG A 222 15.30 4.37 -15.90
C ARG A 222 14.06 4.50 -15.02
N GLU A 223 13.89 3.57 -14.10
CA GLU A 223 12.80 3.57 -13.12
C GLU A 223 12.68 4.90 -12.36
N GLU A 224 13.80 5.44 -11.87
CA GLU A 224 13.85 6.74 -11.20
C GLU A 224 13.41 7.93 -12.08
N GLU A 225 13.62 7.83 -13.39
CA GLU A 225 13.22 8.85 -14.37
C GLU A 225 11.75 8.70 -14.76
N PHE A 226 11.25 7.46 -14.87
CA PHE A 226 9.85 7.18 -15.14
C PHE A 226 8.96 7.64 -13.98
N TYR A 227 9.26 7.21 -12.75
CA TYR A 227 8.49 7.62 -11.56
C TYR A 227 8.72 9.07 -11.15
N CYS A 228 9.87 9.65 -11.54
CA CYS A 228 10.23 11.06 -11.32
C CYS A 228 10.00 11.57 -9.88
N SER A 229 10.14 10.70 -8.87
CA SER A 229 9.80 11.00 -7.48
C SER A 229 10.55 12.21 -6.92
N ASP A 230 11.79 12.44 -7.36
CA ASP A 230 12.55 13.64 -6.98
C ASP A 230 11.89 14.94 -7.46
N ALA A 231 11.28 14.95 -8.63
CA ALA A 231 10.55 16.09 -9.17
C ALA A 231 9.25 16.33 -8.39
N GLN A 232 8.50 15.27 -8.10
CA GLN A 232 7.30 15.33 -7.27
C GLN A 232 7.61 15.88 -5.87
N MET A 233 8.69 15.40 -5.25
CA MET A 233 9.12 15.87 -3.94
C MET A 233 9.57 17.33 -3.96
N ALA A 234 10.24 17.79 -5.03
CA ALA A 234 10.60 19.18 -5.21
C ALA A 234 9.36 20.09 -5.34
N GLY A 235 8.37 19.67 -6.14
CA GLY A 235 7.08 20.36 -6.28
C GLY A 235 6.30 20.44 -4.96
N ALA A 236 6.18 19.31 -4.24
CA ALA A 236 5.46 19.25 -2.97
C ALA A 236 6.09 20.13 -1.88
N ARG A 237 7.43 20.22 -1.82
CA ARG A 237 8.13 21.10 -0.89
C ARG A 237 7.85 22.58 -1.18
N ARG A 238 7.75 22.96 -2.45
CA ARG A 238 7.39 24.32 -2.86
C ARG A 238 6.01 24.70 -2.35
N LEU A 239 5.00 23.86 -2.56
CA LEU A 239 3.62 24.15 -2.11
C LEU A 239 3.55 24.36 -0.59
N LYS A 240 4.31 23.58 0.18
CA LYS A 240 4.41 23.76 1.63
C LYS A 240 5.05 25.09 2.05
N ASN A 241 6.08 25.53 1.33
CA ASN A 241 6.81 26.76 1.67
C ASN A 241 6.13 28.03 1.10
N GLY A 242 5.35 27.91 0.02
CA GLY A 242 4.60 29.02 -0.60
C GLY A 242 3.35 29.45 0.14
N GLY A 243 2.91 28.71 1.16
CA GLY A 243 1.81 29.08 2.06
C GLY A 243 2.23 29.87 3.30
N GLN A 244 3.49 30.32 3.38
CA GLN A 244 4.04 31.11 4.50
C GLN A 244 4.52 32.53 4.09
N ALA A 245 4.11 33.02 2.92
CA ALA A 245 4.44 34.38 2.47
C ALA A 245 3.18 35.24 2.33
#